data_AF-A0A961BLF2-F1
#
_entry.id   AF-A0A961BLF2-F1
#
_cell.length_a   1.000
_cell.length_b   1.000
_cell.length_c   1.000
_cell.angle_alpha   90.00
_cell.angle_beta   90.00
_cell.angle_gamma   90.00
#
_symmetry.space_group_name_H-M   'P 1'
#
loop_
_entity.id
_entity.type
_entity.pdbx_description
1 polymer ?
#
loop_
_entity_poly.entity_id
_entity_poly.type
_entity_poly.pdbx_seq_one_letter_code
_entity_poly.pdbx_strand_id
1 'polypeptide(L)'
;CLLARRMVERGVRFINIYHEGWDAHSDIIGNHKKNCAATDQASAALVADLKQRGLLDETLIVWGGEFGRTPMVESNPALGRAKGRDHHPQAYTMWMAGGGVKPGLTYGKTDELGFNIIENPVHVHDVQATILHLLGLDHERLTFTYQGRQYRLTDIHGNVVKDLLA
;
A
#
# COMPACT_ATOMS: atom_id res chain seq x y z
N CYS A 1 -4.06 15.03 -6.13
CA CYS A 1 -2.60 14.92 -5.93
C CYS A 1 -1.75 16.11 -6.44
N LEU A 2 -2.33 17.23 -6.91
CA LEU A 2 -1.55 18.39 -7.39
C LEU A 2 -0.63 19.00 -6.32
N LEU A 3 -1.11 19.08 -5.07
CA LEU A 3 -0.30 19.59 -3.96
C LEU A 3 0.91 18.69 -3.67
N ALA A 4 0.71 17.37 -3.69
CA ALA A 4 1.80 16.40 -3.52
C ALA A 4 2.88 16.57 -4.59
N ARG A 5 2.48 16.68 -5.87
CA ARG A 5 3.41 16.99 -6.96
C ARG A 5 4.20 18.27 -6.70
N ARG A 6 3.55 19.36 -6.27
CA ARG A 6 4.22 20.62 -5.90
C ARG A 6 5.12 20.53 -4.67
N MET A 7 4.85 19.61 -3.76
CA MET A 7 5.70 19.32 -2.60
C MET A 7 6.96 18.58 -3.04
N VAL A 8 6.84 17.59 -3.93
CA VAL A 8 7.99 16.90 -4.54
C VAL A 8 8.89 17.90 -5.28
N GLU A 9 8.30 18.77 -6.11
CA GLU A 9 9.03 19.84 -6.83
C GLU A 9 9.81 20.80 -5.90
N ARG A 10 9.42 20.89 -4.62
CA ARG A 10 10.07 21.73 -3.61
C ARG A 10 11.00 20.95 -2.69
N GLY A 11 11.28 19.69 -3.00
CA GLY A 11 12.20 18.85 -2.22
C GLY A 11 11.63 18.32 -0.91
N VAL A 12 10.30 18.27 -0.74
CA VAL A 12 9.68 17.61 0.42
C VAL A 12 9.95 16.11 0.35
N ARG A 13 10.61 15.57 1.38
CA ARG A 13 11.17 14.21 1.38
C ARG A 13 10.17 13.11 1.72
N PHE A 14 9.06 13.47 2.36
CA PHE A 14 8.01 12.54 2.74
C PHE A 14 6.65 13.24 2.69
N ILE A 15 5.71 12.64 1.98
CA ILE A 15 4.36 13.17 1.79
C ILE A 15 3.41 12.02 2.07
N ASN A 16 2.46 12.25 2.97
CA ASN A 16 1.39 11.29 3.23
C ASN A 16 0.05 11.89 2.83
N ILE A 17 -0.77 11.11 2.14
CA ILE A 17 -2.09 11.50 1.67
C ILE A 17 -3.08 10.46 2.19
N TYR A 18 -4.01 10.91 3.01
CA TYR A 18 -5.06 10.06 3.56
C TYR A 18 -6.35 10.21 2.76
N HIS A 19 -6.97 9.09 2.43
CA HIS A 19 -8.34 9.02 1.93
C HIS A 19 -9.09 7.97 2.74
N GLU A 20 -10.04 8.40 3.56
CA GLU A 20 -10.82 7.53 4.43
C GLU A 20 -11.98 6.82 3.71
N GLY A 21 -12.75 6.02 4.46
CA GLY A 21 -14.04 5.50 4.00
C GLY A 21 -13.99 4.17 3.24
N TRP A 22 -12.88 3.42 3.29
CA TRP A 22 -12.73 2.12 2.62
C TRP A 22 -13.15 0.90 3.48
N ASP A 23 -13.42 1.11 4.78
CA ASP A 23 -13.86 0.06 5.72
C ASP A 23 -15.36 -0.27 5.58
N ALA A 24 -15.74 -0.76 4.40
CA ALA A 24 -17.15 -0.91 4.01
C ALA A 24 -17.77 -2.22 4.52
N HIS A 25 -18.40 -2.15 5.69
CA HIS A 25 -19.25 -3.21 6.27
C HIS A 25 -20.69 -3.21 5.74
N SER A 26 -21.05 -2.25 4.87
CA SER A 26 -22.30 -2.17 4.13
C SER A 26 -22.07 -1.60 2.73
N ASP A 27 -22.91 -1.98 1.77
CA ASP A 27 -22.89 -1.49 0.37
C ASP A 27 -21.48 -1.33 -0.22
N ILE A 28 -20.70 -2.41 -0.21
CA ILE A 28 -19.30 -2.35 -0.62
C ILE A 28 -19.12 -1.95 -2.08
N ILE A 29 -20.06 -2.32 -2.94
CA ILE A 29 -20.03 -1.98 -4.37
C ILE A 29 -20.20 -0.47 -4.55
N GLY A 30 -21.22 0.13 -3.94
CA GLY A 30 -21.45 1.57 -4.00
C GLY A 30 -20.28 2.36 -3.39
N ASN A 31 -19.82 1.92 -2.21
CA ASN A 31 -18.71 2.53 -1.49
C ASN A 31 -17.40 2.51 -2.31
N HIS A 32 -16.92 1.33 -2.70
CA HIS A 32 -15.63 1.23 -3.39
C HIS A 32 -15.69 1.84 -4.79
N LYS A 33 -16.82 1.77 -5.50
CA LYS A 33 -16.97 2.47 -6.79
C LYS A 33 -16.81 3.98 -6.63
N LYS A 34 -17.40 4.57 -5.59
CA LYS A 34 -17.25 6.00 -5.29
C LYS A 34 -15.82 6.36 -4.92
N ASN A 35 -15.19 5.59 -4.03
CA ASN A 35 -13.83 5.88 -3.57
C ASN A 35 -12.80 5.69 -4.68
N CYS A 36 -12.90 4.61 -5.46
CA CYS A 36 -12.05 4.41 -6.64
C CYS A 36 -12.19 5.58 -7.62
N ALA A 37 -13.41 6.03 -7.93
CA ALA A 37 -13.62 7.18 -8.80
C ALA A 37 -13.01 8.48 -8.25
N ALA A 38 -12.98 8.65 -6.92
CA ALA A 38 -12.39 9.82 -6.28
C ALA A 38 -10.84 9.79 -6.30
N THR A 39 -10.22 8.61 -6.24
CA THR A 39 -8.76 8.48 -6.09
C THR A 39 -8.02 8.14 -7.39
N ASP A 40 -8.62 7.35 -8.27
CA ASP A 40 -7.95 6.73 -9.43
C ASP A 40 -7.27 7.76 -10.34
N GLN A 41 -8.03 8.72 -10.85
CA GLN A 41 -7.52 9.74 -11.76
C GLN A 41 -6.42 10.60 -11.11
N ALA A 42 -6.59 10.95 -9.83
CA ALA A 42 -5.63 11.77 -9.11
C ALA A 42 -4.31 11.04 -8.85
N SER A 43 -4.37 9.74 -8.54
CA SER A 43 -3.21 8.87 -8.37
C SER A 43 -2.46 8.67 -9.68
N ALA A 44 -3.18 8.34 -10.76
CA ALA A 44 -2.59 8.17 -12.08
C ALA A 44 -1.91 9.47 -12.59
N ALA A 45 -2.57 10.62 -12.39
CA ALA A 45 -2.01 11.92 -12.76
C ALA A 45 -0.73 12.25 -11.98
N LEU A 46 -0.62 11.88 -10.71
CA LEU A 46 0.60 12.09 -9.94
C LEU A 46 1.79 11.34 -10.54
N VAL A 47 1.60 10.06 -10.86
CA VAL A 47 2.64 9.23 -11.48
C VAL A 47 3.05 9.81 -12.84
N ALA A 48 2.07 10.15 -13.68
CA ALA A 48 2.32 10.72 -15.01
C ALA A 48 3.04 12.08 -14.94
N ASP A 49 2.61 12.97 -14.05
CA ASP A 49 3.20 14.29 -13.87
C ASP A 49 4.66 14.20 -13.39
N LEU A 50 4.94 13.33 -12.42
CA LEU A 50 6.31 13.14 -11.92
C LEU A 50 7.20 12.52 -13.00
N LYS A 51 6.68 11.58 -13.79
CA LYS A 51 7.41 11.01 -14.93
C LYS A 51 7.73 12.07 -15.98
N GLN A 52 6.76 12.89 -16.36
CA GLN A 52 6.94 13.97 -17.34
C GLN A 52 7.98 14.99 -16.89
N ARG A 53 8.14 15.17 -15.58
CA ARG A 53 9.08 16.12 -14.97
C ARG A 53 10.46 15.52 -14.68
N GLY A 54 10.67 14.23 -14.97
CA GLY A 54 11.92 13.54 -14.62
C GLY A 54 12.10 13.30 -13.12
N LEU A 55 11.04 13.41 -12.32
CA LEU A 55 11.07 13.28 -10.86
C LEU A 55 10.66 11.88 -10.38
N LEU A 56 10.09 11.04 -11.25
CA LEU A 56 9.59 9.71 -10.85
C LEU A 56 10.74 8.76 -10.45
N ASP A 57 11.88 8.85 -11.10
CA ASP A 57 13.02 7.95 -10.82
C ASP A 57 13.62 8.21 -9.43
N GLU A 58 13.47 9.43 -8.89
CA GLU A 58 13.90 9.81 -7.53
C GLU A 58 12.76 9.83 -6.50
N THR A 59 11.53 9.52 -6.92
CA THR A 59 10.34 9.53 -6.04
C THR A 59 9.68 8.16 -6.00
N LEU A 60 9.72 7.51 -4.84
CA LEU A 60 8.92 6.32 -4.58
C LEU A 60 7.48 6.71 -4.23
N ILE A 61 6.53 6.25 -5.04
CA ILE A 61 5.09 6.34 -4.77
C ILE A 61 4.63 4.99 -4.25
N VAL A 62 3.94 4.99 -3.10
CA VAL A 62 3.30 3.80 -2.52
C VAL A 62 1.81 4.10 -2.36
N TRP A 63 0.96 3.24 -2.89
CA TRP A 63 -0.50 3.35 -2.74
C TRP A 63 -1.07 2.02 -2.27
N GLY A 64 -1.92 2.09 -1.27
CA GLY A 64 -2.54 0.92 -0.66
C GLY A 64 -3.27 1.29 0.61
N GLY A 65 -3.68 0.27 1.35
CA GLY A 65 -4.31 0.38 2.66
C GLY A 65 -3.70 -0.62 3.65
N GLU A 66 -4.39 -0.82 4.76
CA GLU A 66 -3.91 -1.64 5.88
C GLU A 66 -4.37 -3.11 5.77
N PHE A 67 -5.48 -3.35 5.07
CA PHE A 67 -6.10 -4.67 4.89
C PHE A 67 -7.06 -4.65 3.69
N GLY A 68 -7.43 -5.85 3.23
CA GLY A 68 -8.43 -6.05 2.18
C GLY A 68 -9.83 -6.26 2.75
N ARG A 69 -10.76 -6.64 1.86
CA ARG A 69 -12.12 -7.05 2.21
C ARG A 69 -12.35 -8.48 1.75
N THR A 70 -12.99 -9.29 2.58
CA THR A 70 -13.21 -10.71 2.26
C THR A 70 -14.04 -10.85 0.98
N PRO A 71 -13.88 -11.93 0.21
CA PRO A 71 -14.73 -12.17 -0.95
C PRO A 71 -16.18 -12.53 -0.58
N MET A 72 -16.45 -12.81 0.70
CA MET A 72 -17.77 -13.15 1.23
C MET A 72 -18.56 -11.90 1.61
N VAL A 73 -19.86 -11.91 1.35
CA VAL A 73 -20.75 -10.86 1.82
C VAL A 73 -20.93 -10.95 3.33
N GLU A 74 -20.67 -9.86 4.04
CA GLU A 74 -21.07 -9.69 5.43
C GLU A 74 -22.53 -9.22 5.46
N SER A 75 -23.35 -9.94 6.21
CA SER A 75 -24.71 -9.55 6.55
C SER A 75 -24.91 -9.74 8.04
N ASN A 76 -25.15 -8.65 8.76
CA ASN A 76 -25.39 -8.68 10.20
C ASN A 76 -26.64 -7.85 10.53
N PRO A 77 -27.82 -8.50 10.64
CA PRO A 77 -29.06 -7.80 10.95
C PRO A 77 -29.03 -7.06 12.29
N ALA A 78 -28.31 -7.58 13.29
CA ALA A 78 -28.20 -6.94 14.60
C ALA A 78 -27.42 -5.61 14.54
N LEU A 79 -26.49 -5.47 13.59
CA LEU A 79 -25.75 -4.24 13.34
C LEU A 79 -26.31 -3.41 12.18
N GLY A 80 -27.45 -3.80 11.61
CA GLY A 80 -28.03 -3.12 10.43
C GLY A 80 -27.13 -3.17 9.19
N ARG A 81 -26.23 -4.15 9.10
CA ARG A 81 -25.25 -4.29 8.00
C ARG A 81 -25.78 -5.21 6.92
N ALA A 82 -25.65 -4.78 5.67
CA ALA A 82 -26.03 -5.56 4.50
C ALA A 82 -25.15 -5.24 3.30
N LYS A 83 -24.83 -6.29 2.51
CA LYS A 83 -24.05 -6.17 1.27
C LYS A 83 -22.66 -5.54 1.49
N GLY A 84 -22.11 -5.67 2.70
CA GLY A 84 -20.71 -5.38 3.00
C GLY A 84 -19.84 -6.61 2.79
N ARG A 85 -18.60 -6.54 3.27
CA ARG A 85 -17.65 -7.65 3.41
C ARG A 85 -16.91 -7.46 4.73
N ASP A 86 -16.27 -8.48 5.28
CA ASP A 86 -15.49 -8.34 6.53
C ASP A 86 -14.03 -7.93 6.23
N HIS A 87 -13.24 -7.65 7.27
CA HIS A 87 -11.78 -7.42 7.15
C HIS A 87 -11.06 -8.64 6.58
N HIS A 88 -10.12 -8.41 5.66
CA HIS A 88 -9.25 -9.45 5.13
C HIS A 88 -7.77 -9.06 5.26
N PRO A 89 -7.16 -9.26 6.44
CA PRO A 89 -5.75 -8.95 6.67
C PRO A 89 -4.80 -9.92 5.97
N GLN A 90 -5.28 -11.09 5.53
CA GLN A 90 -4.45 -12.14 4.92
C GLN A 90 -4.02 -11.82 3.50
N ALA A 91 -4.85 -11.12 2.72
CA ALA A 91 -4.55 -10.81 1.33
C ALA A 91 -5.21 -9.51 0.86
N TYR A 92 -4.40 -8.61 0.31
CA TYR A 92 -4.84 -7.35 -0.28
C TYR A 92 -3.80 -6.83 -1.28
N THR A 93 -4.18 -5.83 -2.06
CA THR A 93 -3.35 -5.28 -3.13
C THR A 93 -2.79 -3.92 -2.73
N MET A 94 -1.50 -3.74 -3.00
CA MET A 94 -0.81 -2.45 -3.01
C MET A 94 -0.14 -2.27 -4.36
N TRP A 95 0.17 -1.04 -4.74
CA TRP A 95 1.06 -0.79 -5.87
C TRP A 95 2.13 0.24 -5.51
N MET A 96 3.27 0.13 -6.18
CA MET A 96 4.38 1.06 -6.07
C MET A 96 4.82 1.53 -7.45
N ALA A 97 5.33 2.75 -7.55
CA ALA A 97 5.86 3.30 -8.79
C ALA A 97 7.03 4.24 -8.51
N GLY A 98 8.02 4.25 -9.42
CA GLY A 98 9.20 5.11 -9.30
C GLY A 98 10.18 4.66 -8.23
N GLY A 99 11.18 5.49 -7.95
CA GLY A 99 12.10 5.32 -6.83
C GLY A 99 12.85 3.99 -6.80
N GLY A 100 13.12 3.37 -7.96
CA GLY A 100 13.88 2.10 -8.06
C GLY A 100 13.05 0.81 -8.03
N VAL A 101 11.72 0.91 -8.04
CA VAL A 101 10.84 -0.27 -8.18
C VAL A 101 10.81 -0.76 -9.63
N LYS A 102 10.82 -2.08 -9.83
CA LYS A 102 10.73 -2.73 -11.14
C LYS A 102 9.39 -2.41 -11.83
N PRO A 103 9.40 -1.77 -13.01
CA PRO A 103 8.17 -1.38 -13.70
C PRO A 103 7.47 -2.59 -14.34
N GLY A 104 6.14 -2.54 -14.43
CA GLY A 104 5.34 -3.53 -15.16
C GLY A 104 5.27 -4.91 -14.49
N LEU A 105 5.63 -5.02 -13.21
CA LEU A 105 5.58 -6.26 -12.44
C LEU A 105 4.24 -6.41 -11.70
N THR A 106 3.66 -7.59 -11.77
CA THR A 106 2.65 -8.07 -10.81
C THR A 106 3.30 -9.17 -9.98
N TYR A 107 3.25 -9.07 -8.65
CA TYR A 107 3.93 -9.98 -7.74
C TYR A 107 2.96 -10.47 -6.67
N GLY A 108 2.96 -11.78 -6.44
CA GLY A 108 1.99 -12.44 -5.57
C GLY A 108 0.71 -12.82 -6.29
N LYS A 109 0.02 -13.85 -5.79
CA LYS A 109 -1.27 -14.30 -6.33
C LYS A 109 -2.14 -14.92 -5.25
N THR A 110 -3.43 -14.67 -5.33
CA THR A 110 -4.45 -15.33 -4.51
C THR A 110 -5.18 -16.44 -5.29
N ASP A 111 -5.88 -17.31 -4.58
CA ASP A 111 -6.81 -18.26 -5.18
C ASP A 111 -7.92 -17.54 -5.99
N GLU A 112 -8.71 -18.31 -6.75
CA GLU A 112 -9.75 -17.74 -7.63
C GLU A 112 -10.82 -16.93 -6.88
N LEU A 113 -10.99 -17.18 -5.59
CA LEU A 113 -11.91 -16.42 -4.73
C LEU A 113 -11.26 -15.15 -4.19
N GLY A 114 -9.94 -15.04 -4.23
CA GLY A 114 -9.19 -13.95 -3.63
C GLY A 114 -9.03 -14.10 -2.12
N PHE A 115 -9.12 -15.32 -1.57
CA PHE A 115 -9.09 -15.58 -0.13
C PHE A 115 -7.72 -16.01 0.40
N ASN A 116 -7.10 -17.02 -0.21
CA ASN A 116 -5.80 -17.52 0.22
C ASN A 116 -4.70 -17.07 -0.74
N ILE A 117 -3.51 -16.79 -0.21
CA ILE A 117 -2.31 -16.59 -1.02
C ILE A 117 -1.86 -17.95 -1.56
N ILE A 118 -1.61 -18.04 -2.87
CA ILE A 118 -1.17 -19.27 -3.54
C ILE A 118 0.20 -19.13 -4.20
N GLU A 119 0.72 -17.92 -4.35
CA GLU A 119 2.02 -17.66 -4.98
C GLU A 119 2.68 -16.42 -4.35
N ASN A 120 3.99 -16.48 -4.13
CA ASN A 120 4.86 -15.36 -3.78
C ASN A 120 4.28 -14.44 -2.66
N PRO A 121 4.01 -14.97 -1.45
CA PRO A 121 3.51 -14.16 -0.35
C PRO A 121 4.51 -13.06 0.02
N VAL A 122 3.99 -11.88 0.35
CA VAL A 122 4.78 -10.77 0.89
C VAL A 122 4.17 -10.31 2.20
N HIS A 123 4.92 -10.41 3.29
CA HIS A 123 4.46 -9.94 4.58
C HIS A 123 4.61 -8.41 4.69
N VAL A 124 3.80 -7.74 5.51
CA VAL A 124 3.89 -6.29 5.70
C VAL A 124 5.29 -5.84 6.15
N HIS A 125 5.98 -6.65 6.95
CA HIS A 125 7.37 -6.39 7.34
C HIS A 125 8.32 -6.40 6.15
N ASP A 126 8.10 -7.25 5.14
CA ASP A 126 8.93 -7.32 3.94
C ASP A 126 8.65 -6.13 3.00
N VAL A 127 7.39 -5.69 2.92
CA VAL A 127 7.02 -4.44 2.23
C VAL A 127 7.77 -3.25 2.85
N GLN A 128 7.71 -3.11 4.17
CA GLN A 128 8.38 -2.02 4.89
C GLN A 128 9.91 -2.08 4.76
N ALA A 129 10.50 -3.29 4.86
CA ALA A 129 11.94 -3.48 4.62
C ALA A 129 12.34 -3.06 3.21
N THR A 130 11.53 -3.41 2.20
CA THR A 130 11.76 -3.06 0.79
C THR A 130 11.64 -1.56 0.55
N ILE A 131 10.64 -0.89 1.13
CA ILE A 131 10.49 0.57 1.05
C ILE A 131 11.71 1.26 1.68
N LEU A 132 12.14 0.84 2.87
CA LEU A 132 13.31 1.42 3.53
C LEU A 132 14.58 1.22 2.69
N HIS A 133 14.75 0.05 2.09
CA HIS A 133 15.85 -0.23 1.17
C HIS A 133 15.86 0.72 -0.04
N LEU A 134 14.70 0.94 -0.68
CA LEU A 134 14.56 1.88 -1.80
C LEU A 134 14.84 3.33 -1.40
N LEU A 135 14.62 3.69 -0.13
CA LEU A 135 15.00 4.99 0.44
C LEU A 135 16.50 5.07 0.82
N GLY A 136 17.30 4.04 0.55
CA GLY A 136 18.72 3.98 0.88
C GLY A 136 18.99 3.71 2.37
N LEU A 137 18.03 3.16 3.10
CA LEU A 137 18.12 2.86 4.52
C LEU A 137 18.25 1.37 4.77
N ASP A 138 19.13 1.02 5.70
CA ASP A 138 19.20 -0.33 6.26
C ASP A 138 18.20 -0.45 7.41
N HIS A 139 17.09 -1.15 7.16
CA HIS A 139 16.00 -1.31 8.13
C HIS A 139 16.44 -2.01 9.42
N GLU A 140 17.51 -2.81 9.39
CA GLU A 140 17.99 -3.53 10.56
C GLU A 140 18.74 -2.62 11.53
N ARG A 141 19.23 -1.48 11.04
CA ARG A 141 20.00 -0.50 11.81
C ARG A 141 19.15 0.62 12.39
N LEU A 142 17.88 0.74 11.98
CA LEU A 142 16.93 1.73 12.49
C LEU A 142 16.33 1.28 13.83
N THR A 143 17.20 1.05 14.81
CA THR A 143 16.82 0.56 16.14
C THR A 143 16.67 1.69 17.15
N PHE A 144 15.68 1.61 18.03
CA PHE A 144 15.51 2.50 19.18
C PHE A 144 15.07 1.73 20.43
N THR A 145 15.51 2.19 21.61
CA THR A 145 15.13 1.57 22.88
C THR A 145 13.73 2.03 23.30
N TYR A 146 12.83 1.08 23.51
CA TYR A 146 11.51 1.33 24.09
C TYR A 146 11.18 0.20 25.07
N GLN A 147 10.67 0.52 26.26
CA GLN A 147 10.33 -0.46 27.31
C GLN A 147 11.41 -1.56 27.55
N GLY A 148 12.69 -1.18 27.51
CA GLY A 148 13.81 -2.10 27.78
C GLY A 148 14.20 -3.05 26.64
N ARG A 149 13.60 -2.90 25.44
CA ARG A 149 13.93 -3.68 24.24
C ARG A 149 14.38 -2.76 23.10
N GLN A 150 15.26 -3.26 22.24
CA GLN A 150 15.56 -2.63 20.97
C GLN A 150 14.43 -2.92 19.98
N TYR A 151 13.71 -1.89 19.56
CA TYR A 151 12.67 -1.94 18.53
C TYR A 151 13.23 -1.43 17.21
N ARG A 152 12.77 -2.01 16.10
CA ARG A 152 12.92 -1.44 14.75
C ARG A 152 11.57 -1.45 14.04
N LEU A 153 11.43 -0.68 12.96
CA LEU A 153 10.18 -0.51 12.22
C LEU A 153 9.61 -1.82 11.65
N THR A 154 10.48 -2.80 11.43
CA THR A 154 10.18 -4.14 10.92
C THR A 154 10.15 -5.20 12.04
N ASP A 155 10.18 -4.78 13.31
CA ASP A 155 10.32 -5.62 14.51
C ASP A 155 11.47 -6.64 14.33
N ILE A 156 11.31 -7.91 14.69
CA ILE A 156 12.32 -8.96 14.48
C ILE A 156 12.20 -9.65 13.10
N HIS A 157 11.48 -9.02 12.17
CA HIS A 157 11.15 -9.57 10.85
C HIS A 157 11.65 -8.64 9.73
N GLY A 158 11.16 -8.90 8.50
CA GLY A 158 11.41 -8.10 7.32
C GLY A 158 12.59 -8.60 6.51
N ASN A 159 12.33 -8.98 5.26
CA ASN A 159 13.32 -9.25 4.25
C ASN A 159 13.05 -8.34 3.04
N VAL A 160 14.11 -7.79 2.46
CA VAL A 160 13.98 -7.02 1.21
C VAL A 160 13.53 -7.97 0.10
N VAL A 161 12.38 -7.67 -0.52
CA VAL A 161 11.83 -8.43 -1.64
C VAL A 161 12.56 -7.99 -2.92
N LYS A 162 13.70 -8.64 -3.19
CA LYS A 162 14.60 -8.29 -4.29
C LYS A 162 13.93 -8.32 -5.67
N ASP A 163 12.93 -9.17 -5.85
CA ASP A 163 12.21 -9.30 -7.12
C ASP A 163 11.42 -8.02 -7.49
N LEU A 164 11.13 -7.16 -6.51
CA LEU A 164 10.46 -5.87 -6.71
C LEU A 164 11.41 -4.75 -7.15
N LEU A 165 12.73 -4.97 -7.13
CA LEU A 165 13.75 -3.97 -7.44
C LEU A 165 14.10 -3.97 -8.93
N ALA A 166 14.41 -2.80 -9.49
CA ALA A 166 14.77 -2.60 -10.90
C ALA A 166 16.20 -3.07 -11.26
#